data_AF-A0A2G2AAK4-F1
#
_entry.id   AF-A0A2G2AAK4-F1
#
_cell.length_a   1.000
_cell.length_b   1.000
_cell.length_c   1.000
_cell.angle_alpha   90.00
_cell.angle_beta   90.00
_cell.angle_gamma   90.00
#
_symmetry.space_group_name_H-M   'P 1'
#
loop_
_entity.id
_entity.type
_entity.pdbx_description
1 polymer ?
#
loop_
_entity_poly.entity_id
_entity_poly.type
_entity_poly.pdbx_seq_one_letter_code
_entity_poly.pdbx_strand_id
1 'polypeptide(L)'
;MRGFLFVCSILGVMGLAFWAYQENYRTQQSLREVRDLNADIGAAYERLNVLRAEWAYLNRPDRLRDLTELNFDRLGLLPLMPDAFGRIEQIAYPALPLGPIIDPIEVSSDNAPGDIE
;
A
#
# COMPACT_ATOMS: atom_id res chain seq x y z
N MET A 1 68.47 15.10 4.85
CA MET A 1 67.61 14.26 5.71
C MET A 1 66.55 15.08 6.45
N ARG A 2 66.92 15.97 7.39
CA ARG A 2 65.95 16.69 8.25
C ARG A 2 64.94 17.57 7.51
N GLY A 3 65.37 18.37 6.54
CA GLY A 3 64.47 19.27 5.78
C GLY A 3 63.39 18.54 4.96
N PHE A 4 63.74 17.39 4.38
CA PHE A 4 62.80 16.57 3.61
C PHE A 4 61.66 16.05 4.49
N LEU A 5 61.97 15.57 5.70
CA LEU A 5 60.96 15.10 6.65
C LEU A 5 60.00 16.23 7.08
N PHE A 6 60.49 17.45 7.27
CA PHE A 6 59.64 18.60 7.58
C PHE A 6 58.71 18.97 6.42
N VAL A 7 59.21 18.99 5.19
CA VAL A 7 58.39 19.24 4.00
C VAL A 7 57.30 18.18 3.84
N CYS A 8 57.66 16.90 3.98
CA CYS A 8 56.68 15.80 3.94
C CYS A 8 55.64 15.92 5.04
N SER A 9 56.04 16.29 6.26
CA SER A 9 55.10 16.47 7.37
C SER A 9 54.13 17.63 7.12
N ILE A 10 54.62 18.78 6.64
CA ILE A 10 53.78 19.93 6.29
C ILE A 10 52.78 19.58 5.19
N LEU A 11 53.24 18.87 4.15
CA LEU A 11 52.35 18.40 3.07
C LEU A 11 51.32 17.39 3.59
N GLY A 12 51.70 16.51 4.52
CA GLY A 12 50.78 15.59 5.18
C GLY A 12 49.70 16.33 5.97
N VAL A 13 50.08 17.34 6.76
CA VAL A 13 49.13 18.17 7.53
C VAL A 13 48.21 18.96 6.60
N MET A 14 48.73 19.56 5.53
CA MET A 14 47.89 20.23 4.53
C MET A 14 46.90 19.28 3.86
N GLY A 15 47.34 18.07 3.50
CA GLY A 15 46.47 17.04 2.93
C GLY A 15 45.33 16.65 3.87
N LEU A 16 45.63 16.46 5.16
CA LEU A 16 44.63 16.16 6.17
C LEU A 16 43.66 17.33 6.40
N ALA A 17 44.15 18.57 6.41
CA ALA A 17 43.31 19.76 6.54
C ALA A 17 42.33 19.88 5.36
N PHE A 18 42.81 19.67 4.13
CA PHE A 18 41.97 19.66 2.94
C PHE A 18 40.93 18.53 2.98
N TRP A 19 41.34 17.32 3.35
CA TRP A 19 40.45 16.18 3.45
C TRP A 19 39.35 16.40 4.51
N ALA A 20 39.70 16.91 5.69
CA ALA A 20 38.75 17.19 6.76
C ALA A 20 37.74 18.29 6.36
N TYR A 21 38.20 19.34 5.66
CA TYR A 21 37.32 20.38 5.15
C TYR A 21 36.32 19.83 4.11
N GLN A 22 36.82 19.02 3.18
CA GLN A 22 35.98 18.39 2.17
C GLN A 22 34.94 17.46 2.80
N GLU A 23 35.35 16.66 3.79
CA GLU A 23 34.45 15.74 4.48
C GLU A 23 33.36 16.47 5.25
N ASN A 24 33.72 17.57 5.91
CA ASN A 24 32.75 18.45 6.58
C ASN A 24 31.72 19.00 5.59
N TYR A 25 32.14 19.42 4.40
CA TYR A 25 31.22 19.90 3.37
C TYR A 25 30.26 18.80 2.88
N ARG A 26 30.76 17.57 2.67
CA ARG A 26 29.92 16.41 2.32
C ARG A 26 28.87 16.12 3.38
N THR A 27 29.25 16.13 4.66
CA THR A 27 28.31 15.96 5.76
C THR A 27 27.28 17.09 5.81
N GLN A 28 27.70 18.33 5.64
CA GLN A 28 26.77 19.46 5.63
C GLN A 28 25.79 19.40 4.46
N GLN A 29 26.22 18.89 3.30
CA GLN A 29 25.36 18.72 2.15
C GLN A 29 24.28 17.66 2.42
N SER A 30 24.64 16.49 2.93
CA SER A 30 23.65 15.45 3.25
C SER A 30 22.68 15.91 4.35
N LEU A 31 23.15 16.67 5.34
CA LEU A 31 22.27 17.30 6.34
C LEU A 31 21.32 18.35 5.74
N ARG A 32 21.68 19.01 4.63
CA ARG A 32 20.75 19.93 3.92
C ARG A 32 19.69 19.13 3.20
N GLU A 33 20.10 18.13 2.41
CA GLU A 33 19.19 17.25 1.67
C GLU A 33 18.15 16.58 2.58
N VAL A 34 18.56 16.07 3.75
CA VAL A 34 17.64 15.48 4.72
C VAL A 34 16.66 16.51 5.29
N ARG A 35 17.10 17.74 5.54
CA ARG A 35 16.22 18.81 6.05
C ARG A 35 15.19 19.22 5.00
N ASP A 36 15.62 19.38 3.75
CA ASP A 36 14.74 19.73 2.64
C ASP A 36 13.69 18.63 2.43
N LEU A 37 14.12 17.36 2.43
CA LEU A 37 13.19 16.23 2.31
C LEU A 37 12.17 16.17 3.45
N ASN A 38 12.59 16.43 4.70
CA ASN A 38 11.66 16.47 5.82
C ASN A 38 10.66 17.62 5.72
N ALA A 39 11.09 18.78 5.19
CA ALA A 39 10.19 19.90 4.93
C ALA A 39 9.14 19.53 3.87
N ASP A 40 9.55 18.88 2.78
CA ASP A 40 8.66 18.41 1.73
C ASP A 40 7.66 17.36 2.24
N ILE A 41 8.13 16.42 3.07
CA ILE A 41 7.28 15.43 3.74
C ILE A 41 6.24 16.13 4.62
N GLY A 42 6.66 17.12 5.42
CA GLY A 42 5.75 17.90 6.26
C GLY A 42 4.65 18.59 5.44
N ALA A 43 5.04 19.26 4.34
CA ALA A 43 4.08 19.91 3.44
C ALA A 43 3.12 18.91 2.77
N ALA A 44 3.59 17.71 2.42
CA ALA A 44 2.75 16.66 1.87
C ALA A 44 1.73 16.15 2.90
N TYR A 45 2.13 15.94 4.15
CA TYR A 45 1.23 15.54 5.23
C TYR A 45 0.15 16.59 5.51
N GLU A 46 0.50 17.87 5.48
CA GLU A 46 -0.46 18.96 5.64
C GLU A 46 -1.56 18.91 4.56
N ARG A 47 -1.15 18.77 3.29
CA ARG A 47 -2.10 18.61 2.17
C ARG A 47 -2.97 17.37 2.33
N LEU A 48 -2.38 16.25 2.75
CA LEU A 48 -3.09 15.00 2.96
C LEU A 48 -4.12 15.10 4.09
N ASN A 49 -3.83 15.85 5.15
CA ASN A 49 -4.78 16.11 6.23
C ASN A 49 -5.99 16.92 5.74
N VAL A 50 -5.77 17.95 4.93
CA VAL A 50 -6.86 18.74 4.33
C VAL A 50 -7.71 17.85 3.43
N LEU A 51 -7.09 17.07 2.53
CA LEU A 51 -7.81 16.16 1.63
C LEU A 51 -8.62 15.11 2.39
N ARG A 52 -8.10 14.57 3.50
CA ARG A 52 -8.86 13.64 4.37
C ARG A 52 -10.06 14.32 5.01
N ALA A 53 -9.92 15.57 5.45
CA ALA A 53 -11.02 16.35 6.03
C ALA A 53 -12.10 16.64 4.97
N GLU A 54 -11.70 17.04 3.77
CA GLU A 54 -12.61 17.24 2.63
C GLU A 54 -13.34 15.96 2.26
N TRP A 55 -12.61 14.84 2.17
CA TRP A 55 -13.20 13.53 1.90
C TRP A 55 -14.21 13.14 2.97
N ALA A 56 -13.89 13.33 4.25
CA ALA A 56 -14.79 13.04 5.35
C ALA A 56 -16.05 13.92 5.29
N TYR A 57 -15.90 15.19 4.94
CA TYR A 57 -17.03 16.12 4.78
C TYR A 57 -17.93 15.77 3.59
N LEU A 58 -17.35 15.33 2.46
CA LEU A 58 -18.10 14.89 1.29
C LEU A 58 -18.81 13.55 1.52
N ASN A 59 -18.19 12.63 2.28
CA ASN A 59 -18.72 11.30 2.56
C ASN A 59 -19.55 11.22 3.85
N ARG A 60 -19.97 12.36 4.42
CA ARG A 60 -20.83 12.36 5.60
C ARG A 60 -22.19 11.72 5.25
N PRO A 61 -22.61 10.63 5.92
CA PRO A 61 -23.79 9.86 5.53
C PRO A 61 -25.08 10.68 5.59
N ASP A 62 -25.23 11.56 6.59
CA ASP A 62 -26.39 12.46 6.71
C ASP A 62 -26.52 13.34 5.45
N ARG A 63 -25.43 14.01 5.07
CA ARG A 63 -25.39 14.89 3.90
C ARG A 63 -25.67 14.14 2.60
N LEU A 64 -25.12 12.93 2.46
CA LEU A 64 -25.36 12.09 1.29
C LEU A 64 -26.84 11.68 1.20
N ARG A 65 -27.49 11.38 2.33
CA ARG A 65 -28.95 11.11 2.36
C ARG A 65 -29.75 12.33 1.94
N ASP A 66 -29.46 13.49 2.52
CA ASP A 66 -30.14 14.75 2.17
C ASP A 66 -30.00 15.08 0.68
N LEU A 67 -28.79 14.92 0.11
CA LEU A 67 -28.53 15.14 -1.32
C LEU A 67 -29.25 14.12 -2.21
N THR A 68 -29.36 12.88 -1.75
CA THR A 68 -30.07 11.81 -2.47
C THR A 68 -31.57 12.09 -2.49
N GLU A 69 -32.14 12.53 -1.38
CA GLU A 69 -33.55 12.93 -1.28
C GLU A 69 -33.85 14.13 -2.18
N LEU A 70 -32.99 15.17 -2.14
CA LEU A 70 -33.12 16.34 -3.01
C LEU A 70 -33.04 16.02 -4.51
N ASN A 71 -32.34 14.94 -4.89
CA ASN A 71 -32.15 14.52 -6.29
C ASN A 71 -32.88 13.21 -6.61
N PHE A 72 -33.91 12.85 -5.85
CA PHE A 72 -34.57 11.55 -5.94
C PHE A 72 -35.15 11.28 -7.33
N ASP A 73 -35.77 12.27 -7.97
CA ASP A 73 -36.36 12.14 -9.31
C ASP A 73 -35.36 11.66 -10.37
N ARG A 74 -34.08 12.00 -10.20
CA ARG A 74 -33.00 11.61 -11.11
C ARG A 74 -32.29 10.34 -10.68
N LEU A 75 -32.06 10.17 -9.37
CA LEU A 75 -31.23 9.10 -8.85
C LEU A 75 -32.01 7.82 -8.56
N GLY A 76 -33.28 7.93 -8.15
CA GLY A 76 -34.14 6.79 -7.81
C GLY A 76 -33.59 5.91 -6.67
N LEU A 77 -32.71 6.46 -5.83
CA LEU A 77 -32.04 5.70 -4.78
C LEU A 77 -32.90 5.62 -3.53
N LEU A 78 -33.04 4.40 -3.01
CA LEU A 78 -33.74 4.12 -1.75
C LEU A 78 -32.73 3.74 -0.65
N PRO A 79 -33.05 3.99 0.63
CA PRO A 79 -32.23 3.52 1.74
C PRO A 79 -31.99 2.01 1.65
N LEU A 80 -30.75 1.59 1.87
CA LEU A 80 -30.40 0.18 1.90
C LEU A 80 -31.11 -0.50 3.07
N MET A 81 -32.04 -1.41 2.76
CA MET A 81 -32.74 -2.22 3.75
C MET A 81 -31.87 -3.38 4.22
N PRO A 82 -32.01 -3.85 5.46
CA PRO A 82 -31.28 -5.03 5.97
C PRO A 82 -31.45 -6.26 5.06
N ASP A 83 -32.63 -6.42 4.48
CA ASP A 83 -32.94 -7.54 3.58
C ASP A 83 -32.24 -7.46 2.22
N ALA A 84 -31.64 -6.30 1.88
CA ALA A 84 -30.85 -6.14 0.67
C ALA A 84 -29.42 -6.69 0.80
N PHE A 85 -28.98 -7.05 2.02
CA PHE A 85 -27.71 -7.75 2.21
C PHE A 85 -27.88 -9.24 1.90
N GLY A 86 -27.04 -9.76 1.01
CA GLY A 86 -26.98 -11.19 0.72
C GLY A 86 -26.52 -12.00 1.93
N ARG A 87 -27.05 -13.22 2.07
CA ARG A 87 -26.56 -14.18 3.07
C ARG A 87 -25.24 -14.81 2.61
N ILE A 88 -24.43 -15.26 3.55
CA ILE A 88 -23.12 -15.87 3.26
C ILE A 88 -23.30 -17.08 2.33
N GLU A 89 -24.37 -17.86 2.55
CA GLU A 89 -24.73 -19.02 1.72
C GLU A 89 -25.06 -18.68 0.25
N GLN A 90 -25.30 -17.40 -0.07
CA GLN A 90 -25.61 -16.93 -1.43
C GLN A 90 -24.36 -16.49 -2.20
N ILE A 91 -23.18 -16.51 -1.57
CA ILE A 91 -21.91 -16.17 -2.21
C ILE A 91 -21.39 -17.41 -2.93
N ALA A 92 -21.27 -17.32 -4.25
CA ALA A 92 -20.63 -18.36 -5.04
C ALA A 92 -19.13 -18.40 -4.73
N TYR A 93 -18.68 -19.45 -4.06
CA TYR A 93 -17.25 -19.71 -3.88
C TYR A 93 -16.67 -20.34 -5.15
N PRO A 94 -15.44 -19.95 -5.55
CA PRO A 94 -14.77 -20.59 -6.67
C PRO A 94 -14.58 -22.07 -6.36
N ALA A 95 -14.86 -22.94 -7.34
CA ALA A 95 -14.57 -24.36 -7.22
C ALA A 95 -13.07 -24.54 -6.97
N LEU A 96 -12.73 -25.31 -5.94
CA LEU A 96 -11.34 -25.72 -5.73
C LEU A 96 -10.88 -26.48 -6.98
N PRO A 97 -9.72 -26.14 -7.57
CA PRO A 97 -9.19 -26.92 -8.68
C PRO A 97 -9.06 -28.37 -8.21
N LEU A 98 -9.61 -29.29 -8.99
CA LEU A 98 -9.46 -30.72 -8.70
C LEU A 98 -7.95 -31.02 -8.68
N GLY A 99 -7.48 -31.54 -7.55
CA GLY A 99 -6.11 -32.01 -7.44
C GLY A 99 -5.82 -33.13 -8.45
N PRO A 100 -4.55 -33.52 -8.62
CA PRO A 100 -4.22 -34.67 -9.45
C PRO A 100 -5.00 -35.91 -8.96
N ILE A 101 -5.58 -36.66 -9.90
CA ILE A 101 -6.24 -37.93 -9.60
C ILE A 101 -5.14 -38.91 -9.18
N ILE A 102 -5.06 -39.18 -7.87
CA ILE A 102 -4.03 -40.05 -7.29
C ILE A 102 -4.51 -41.49 -7.06
N ASP A 103 -5.82 -41.73 -7.12
CA ASP A 103 -6.41 -43.04 -6.84
C ASP A 103 -7.65 -43.31 -7.73
N PRO A 104 -7.49 -44.00 -8.86
CA PRO A 104 -8.60 -44.38 -9.71
C PRO A 104 -9.38 -45.55 -9.11
N ILE A 105 -10.68 -45.35 -8.88
CA ILE A 105 -11.60 -46.41 -8.45
C ILE A 105 -12.28 -46.97 -9.71
N GLU A 106 -12.03 -48.24 -10.04
CA GLU A 106 -12.76 -48.95 -11.09
C GLU A 106 -14.18 -49.27 -10.61
N VAL A 107 -15.19 -48.79 -11.33
CA VAL A 107 -16.61 -49.09 -11.09
C VAL A 107 -17.12 -49.95 -12.24
N SER A 108 -17.37 -51.24 -11.98
CA SER A 108 -18.02 -52.15 -12.94
C SER A 108 -19.54 -52.14 -12.72
N SER A 109 -20.31 -51.97 -13.80
CA SER A 109 -21.79 -51.92 -13.75
C SER A 109 -22.45 -53.31 -13.71
N ASP A 110 -21.69 -54.38 -13.49
CA ASP A 110 -22.15 -55.76 -13.70
C ASP A 110 -23.03 -56.32 -12.57
N ASN A 111 -23.47 -55.48 -11.62
CA ASN A 111 -24.38 -55.85 -10.55
C ASN A 111 -25.76 -55.22 -10.73
N ALA A 112 -26.35 -55.37 -11.93
CA ALA A 112 -27.79 -55.24 -12.08
C ALA A 112 -28.44 -56.52 -11.51
N PRO A 113 -29.24 -56.45 -10.42
CA PRO A 113 -30.00 -57.60 -9.99
C PRO A 113 -30.95 -58.00 -11.12
N GLY A 114 -30.77 -59.21 -11.66
CA GLY A 114 -31.60 -59.75 -12.73
C GLY A 114 -33.07 -59.75 -12.32
N ASP A 115 -33.90 -59.24 -13.23
CA ASP A 115 -35.35 -59.21 -13.10
C ASP A 115 -35.88 -60.63 -12.85
N ILE A 116 -36.40 -60.87 -11.65
CA ILE A 116 -37.20 -62.06 -11.32
C ILE A 116 -38.65 -61.73 -11.67
N GLU A 117 -39.09 -62.28 -12.79
CA GLU A 117 -40.50 -62.31 -13.25
C GLU A 117 -41.38 -63.20 -12.36
#